data_AF-A0A3L7PYT9-F1
#
_entry.id   AF-A0A3L7PYT9-F1
#
_cell.length_a   1.000
_cell.length_b   1.000
_cell.length_c   1.000
_cell.angle_alpha   90.00
_cell.angle_beta   90.00
_cell.angle_gamma   90.00
#
_symmetry.space_group_name_H-M   'P 1'
#
loop_
_entity.id
_entity.type
_entity.pdbx_description
1 polymer ?
#
loop_
_entity_poly.entity_id
_entity_poly.type
_entity_poly.pdbx_seq_one_letter_code
_entity_poly.pdbx_strand_id
1 'polypeptide(L)'
;MPTHDGRTCDLVATRGPTRLWVHVKSLAPDPLNDPAPIERRRAVQEELVAALRGVESVPRGVVVSVEALAPLLASAPDVEAAQEFLRRASIGDELLVRSAAGDVLGRMSVLSPWDGGHVAIAPGDVQRPGHQRDRIDRLVRKACAQFMPGERNLVAIAAMPEQELAIDWALLGTPIERWDRFPRRGERVAFGRADDGLWSRGREPSCRMAAWMAPWPRAGRAWLRDAATDAASALVRDLCAEQPLVERDPRGGPC
;
A
#
# COMPACT_ATOMS: atom_id res chain seq x y z
N MET A 1 -1.10 24.52 13.61
CA MET A 1 -0.48 25.85 13.80
C MET A 1 -0.87 26.79 12.66
N PRO A 2 -1.42 27.98 12.94
CA PRO A 2 -1.63 29.01 11.93
C PRO A 2 -0.28 29.48 11.40
N THR A 3 -0.17 29.66 10.09
CA THR A 3 1.00 30.25 9.45
C THR A 3 0.69 31.66 8.96
N HIS A 4 1.74 32.42 8.63
CA HIS A 4 1.64 33.80 8.14
C HIS A 4 0.64 33.96 6.95
N ASP A 5 0.49 32.94 6.11
CA ASP A 5 -0.39 32.98 4.92
C ASP A 5 -1.82 32.45 5.19
N GLY A 6 -2.21 32.26 6.46
CA GLY A 6 -3.52 31.69 6.82
C GLY A 6 -3.68 30.19 6.57
N ARG A 7 -2.63 29.51 6.08
CA ARG A 7 -2.58 28.04 5.96
C ARG A 7 -2.31 27.41 7.32
N THR A 8 -2.77 26.17 7.51
CA THR A 8 -2.57 25.41 8.74
C THR A 8 -1.72 24.18 8.48
N CYS A 9 -0.67 24.02 9.29
CA CYS A 9 0.14 22.81 9.35
C CYS A 9 -0.13 22.08 10.65
N ASP A 10 -0.08 20.74 10.65
CA ASP A 10 -0.37 19.96 11.84
C ASP A 10 0.82 20.01 12.81
N LEU A 11 2.04 19.76 12.31
CA LEU A 11 3.28 19.79 13.08
C LEU A 11 4.42 20.46 12.29
N VAL A 12 5.38 21.04 13.00
CA VAL A 12 6.65 21.47 12.42
C VAL A 12 7.76 20.66 13.06
N ALA A 13 8.48 19.90 12.24
CA ALA A 13 9.61 19.11 12.71
C ALA A 13 10.92 19.80 12.33
N THR A 14 11.87 19.83 13.27
CA THR A 14 13.17 20.48 13.08
C THR A 14 14.32 19.56 13.49
N ARG A 15 15.43 19.59 12.74
CA ARG A 15 16.70 18.93 13.07
C ARG A 15 17.84 19.78 12.56
N GLY A 16 18.59 20.39 13.49
CA GLY A 16 19.55 21.43 13.15
C GLY A 16 18.88 22.57 12.34
N PRO A 17 19.41 22.95 11.17
CA PRO A 17 18.81 23.99 10.33
C PRO A 17 17.64 23.48 9.46
N THR A 18 17.38 22.16 9.44
CA THR A 18 16.33 21.58 8.59
C THR A 18 14.98 21.76 9.25
N ARG A 19 14.01 22.29 8.50
CA ARG A 19 12.60 22.40 8.89
C ARG A 19 11.72 21.62 7.92
N LEU A 20 10.75 20.90 8.46
CA LEU A 20 9.75 20.14 7.72
C LEU A 20 8.35 20.49 8.23
N TRP A 21 7.47 20.85 7.30
CA TRP A 21 6.06 21.10 7.56
C TRP A 21 5.30 19.80 7.36
N VAL A 22 4.81 19.23 8.45
CA VAL A 22 4.21 17.90 8.48
C VAL A 22 2.69 18.01 8.51
N HIS A 23 2.06 17.41 7.50
CA HIS A 23 0.61 17.32 7.35
C HIS A 23 0.19 15.89 7.66
N VAL A 24 -0.39 15.69 8.83
CA VAL A 24 -0.79 14.39 9.35
C VAL A 24 -2.24 14.12 8.96
N LYS A 25 -2.52 12.94 8.41
CA LYS A 25 -3.85 12.50 8.02
C LYS A 25 -4.11 11.12 8.60
N SER A 26 -5.22 10.98 9.32
CA SER A 26 -5.62 9.69 9.90
C SER A 26 -6.53 8.94 8.94
N LEU A 27 -6.14 7.71 8.61
CA LEU A 27 -6.98 6.72 7.94
C LEU A 27 -7.71 5.91 9.02
N ALA A 28 -8.62 6.56 9.74
CA ALA A 28 -9.40 5.90 10.79
C ALA A 28 -10.22 4.73 10.20
N PRO A 29 -10.52 3.66 10.95
CA PRO A 29 -11.58 2.72 10.58
C PRO A 29 -12.88 3.49 10.32
N ASP A 30 -13.70 3.07 9.36
CA ASP A 30 -14.97 3.75 9.08
C ASP A 30 -15.89 3.63 10.32
N PRO A 31 -16.17 4.73 11.06
CA PRO A 31 -16.88 4.66 12.34
C PRO A 31 -18.39 4.41 12.17
N LEU A 32 -18.90 4.42 10.94
CA LEU A 32 -20.33 4.23 10.63
C LEU A 32 -20.75 2.77 10.50
N ASN A 33 -19.83 1.81 10.61
CA ASN A 33 -20.15 0.40 10.52
C ASN A 33 -20.21 -0.22 11.93
N ASP A 34 -21.34 -0.83 12.27
CA ASP A 34 -21.48 -1.71 13.43
C ASP A 34 -20.28 -2.69 13.45
N PRO A 35 -19.51 -2.78 14.55
CA PRO A 35 -18.33 -3.63 14.62
C PRO A 35 -18.65 -5.13 14.51
N ALA A 36 -19.84 -5.58 14.93
CA ALA A 36 -20.21 -7.00 14.92
C ALA A 36 -20.28 -7.61 13.49
N PRO A 37 -20.79 -6.89 12.47
CA PRO A 37 -20.62 -7.26 11.06
C PRO A 37 -19.17 -7.32 10.56
N ILE A 38 -18.29 -6.42 11.03
CA ILE A 38 -16.88 -6.37 10.58
C ILE A 38 -16.08 -7.55 11.15
N GLU A 39 -16.26 -7.86 12.43
CA GLU A 39 -15.58 -9.00 13.07
C GLU A 39 -15.95 -10.33 12.40
N ARG A 40 -17.23 -10.50 12.07
CA ARG A 40 -17.69 -11.69 11.31
C ARG A 40 -17.04 -11.76 9.92
N ARG A 41 -16.97 -10.65 9.18
CA ARG A 41 -16.28 -10.64 7.88
C ARG A 41 -14.79 -10.93 8.02
N ARG A 42 -14.15 -10.42 9.07
CA ARG A 42 -12.73 -10.70 9.35
C ARG A 42 -12.51 -12.18 9.64
N ALA A 43 -13.36 -12.82 10.43
CA ALA A 43 -13.27 -14.26 10.70
C ALA A 43 -13.38 -15.08 9.40
N VAL A 44 -14.34 -14.77 8.53
CA VAL A 44 -14.50 -15.46 7.24
C VAL A 44 -13.33 -15.20 6.30
N GLN A 45 -12.80 -13.97 6.30
CA GLN A 45 -11.60 -13.59 5.56
C GLN A 45 -10.38 -14.43 6.01
N GLU A 46 -10.18 -14.56 7.31
CA GLU A 46 -9.10 -15.34 7.90
C GLU A 46 -9.25 -16.83 7.57
N GLU A 47 -10.46 -17.36 7.63
CA GLU A 47 -10.78 -18.74 7.26
C GLU A 47 -10.48 -19.03 5.78
N LEU A 48 -10.90 -18.14 4.87
CA LEU A 48 -10.62 -18.28 3.43
C LEU A 48 -9.11 -18.22 3.15
N VAL A 49 -8.39 -17.29 3.79
CA VAL A 49 -6.93 -17.17 3.66
C VAL A 49 -6.24 -18.43 4.17
N ALA A 50 -6.66 -18.96 5.32
CA ALA A 50 -6.13 -20.20 5.88
C ALA A 50 -6.33 -21.38 4.93
N ALA A 51 -7.53 -21.51 4.35
CA ALA A 51 -7.86 -22.57 3.39
C ALA A 51 -7.05 -22.46 2.09
N LEU A 52 -6.63 -21.25 1.69
CA LEU A 52 -5.83 -21.01 0.50
C LEU A 52 -4.32 -21.07 0.72
N ARG A 53 -3.82 -21.34 1.94
CA ARG A 53 -2.37 -21.39 2.24
C ARG A 53 -1.56 -22.28 1.29
N GLY A 54 -2.17 -23.31 0.70
CA GLY A 54 -1.53 -24.16 -0.30
C GLY A 54 -0.99 -23.40 -1.53
N VAL A 55 -1.51 -22.20 -1.85
CA VAL A 55 -1.00 -21.39 -2.97
C VAL A 55 0.40 -20.83 -2.73
N GLU A 56 0.83 -20.70 -1.47
CA GLU A 56 2.18 -20.21 -1.12
C GLU A 56 3.28 -21.19 -1.58
N SER A 57 2.93 -22.43 -1.95
CA SER A 57 3.87 -23.39 -2.54
C SER A 57 4.24 -23.07 -4.00
N VAL A 58 3.49 -22.22 -4.70
CA VAL A 58 3.74 -21.87 -6.10
C VAL A 58 5.07 -21.10 -6.19
N PRO A 59 6.06 -21.57 -6.99
CA PRO A 59 7.39 -20.97 -7.08
C PRO A 59 7.37 -19.71 -7.96
N ARG A 60 6.71 -18.66 -7.48
CA ARG A 60 6.56 -17.38 -8.16
C ARG A 60 6.53 -16.22 -7.17
N GLY A 61 7.45 -15.29 -7.29
CA GLY A 61 7.54 -14.10 -6.43
C GLY A 61 6.48 -13.04 -6.73
N VAL A 62 5.27 -13.24 -6.22
CA VAL A 62 4.19 -12.25 -6.25
C VAL A 62 3.44 -12.19 -4.93
N VAL A 63 2.92 -11.00 -4.61
CA VAL A 63 1.93 -10.79 -3.55
C VAL A 63 0.53 -10.92 -4.14
N VAL A 64 -0.34 -11.64 -3.46
CA VAL A 64 -1.76 -11.76 -3.82
C VAL A 64 -2.65 -11.27 -2.68
N SER A 65 -3.73 -10.57 -2.99
CA SER A 65 -4.78 -10.31 -2.00
C SER A 65 -5.83 -11.40 -2.13
N VAL A 66 -6.33 -11.87 -1.00
CA VAL A 66 -7.54 -12.69 -0.93
C VAL A 66 -8.62 -11.86 -0.27
N GLU A 67 -9.83 -11.90 -0.81
CA GLU A 67 -11.00 -11.21 -0.28
C GLU A 67 -12.18 -12.18 -0.20
N ALA A 68 -12.79 -12.32 0.98
CA ALA A 68 -14.03 -13.07 1.13
C ALA A 68 -15.23 -12.28 0.59
N LEU A 69 -16.00 -12.92 -0.30
CA LEU A 69 -17.23 -12.34 -0.86
C LEU A 69 -18.49 -12.98 -0.26
N ALA A 70 -18.38 -14.21 0.24
CA ALA A 70 -19.45 -14.89 0.95
C ALA A 70 -19.42 -14.58 2.45
N PRO A 71 -20.59 -14.46 3.11
CA PRO A 71 -20.67 -14.15 4.55
C PRO A 71 -20.34 -15.34 5.46
N LEU A 72 -20.21 -16.56 4.92
CA LEU A 72 -19.84 -17.78 5.61
C LEU A 72 -19.11 -18.70 4.64
N LEU A 73 -18.07 -19.40 5.11
CA LEU A 73 -17.41 -20.44 4.34
C LEU A 73 -18.11 -21.79 4.61
N ALA A 74 -18.99 -22.21 3.71
CA ALA A 74 -19.69 -23.50 3.85
C ALA A 74 -18.91 -24.67 3.22
N SER A 75 -17.89 -24.38 2.42
CA SER A 75 -17.18 -25.36 1.61
C SER A 75 -15.73 -24.94 1.39
N ALA A 76 -14.84 -25.92 1.22
CA ALA A 76 -13.45 -25.67 0.94
C ALA A 76 -13.26 -25.04 -0.45
N PRO A 77 -12.31 -24.08 -0.60
CA PRO A 77 -11.96 -23.52 -1.90
C PRO A 77 -11.23 -24.55 -2.77
N ASP A 78 -11.38 -24.41 -4.09
CA ASP A 78 -10.57 -25.11 -5.08
C ASP A 78 -9.15 -24.51 -5.13
N VAL A 79 -8.27 -25.06 -4.32
CA VAL A 79 -6.87 -24.61 -4.21
C VAL A 79 -6.09 -24.92 -5.49
N GLU A 80 -6.40 -25.99 -6.21
CA GLU A 80 -5.68 -26.38 -7.42
C GLU A 80 -5.93 -25.38 -8.56
N ALA A 81 -7.19 -24.97 -8.75
CA ALA A 81 -7.55 -23.92 -9.69
C ALA A 81 -6.84 -22.59 -9.36
N ALA A 82 -6.78 -22.24 -8.07
CA ALA A 82 -6.05 -21.05 -7.62
C ALA A 82 -4.54 -21.13 -7.93
N GLN A 83 -3.91 -22.28 -7.70
CA GLN A 83 -2.51 -22.50 -8.04
C GLN A 83 -2.26 -22.42 -9.55
N GLU A 84 -3.13 -23.01 -10.37
CA GLU A 84 -2.99 -22.96 -11.83
C GLU A 84 -3.11 -21.54 -12.38
N PHE A 85 -4.07 -20.77 -11.88
CA PHE A 85 -4.19 -19.35 -12.18
C PHE A 85 -2.88 -18.61 -11.86
N LEU A 86 -2.32 -18.79 -10.66
CA LEU A 86 -1.12 -18.07 -10.21
C LEU A 86 0.13 -18.38 -11.03
N ARG A 87 0.21 -19.54 -11.69
CA ARG A 87 1.33 -19.88 -12.60
C ARG A 87 1.33 -19.04 -13.87
N ARG A 88 0.19 -18.47 -14.27
CA ARG A 88 0.02 -17.76 -15.55
C ARG A 88 -0.47 -16.32 -15.44
N ALA A 89 -1.09 -15.95 -14.31
CA ALA A 89 -1.68 -14.65 -14.09
C ALA A 89 -0.67 -13.50 -14.21
N SER A 90 -1.08 -12.37 -14.73
CA SER A 90 -0.30 -11.12 -14.77
C SER A 90 -0.59 -10.27 -13.53
N ILE A 91 0.23 -9.25 -13.26
CA ILE A 91 -0.11 -8.24 -12.24
C ILE A 91 -1.42 -7.54 -12.62
N GLY A 92 -2.36 -7.47 -11.68
CA GLY A 92 -3.70 -6.93 -11.89
C GLY A 92 -4.76 -7.96 -12.27
N ASP A 93 -4.36 -9.19 -12.61
CA ASP A 93 -5.33 -10.26 -12.88
C ASP A 93 -6.08 -10.68 -11.61
N GLU A 94 -7.35 -11.05 -11.79
CA GLU A 94 -8.23 -11.52 -10.72
C GLU A 94 -8.77 -12.92 -11.01
N LEU A 95 -8.97 -13.70 -9.96
CA LEU A 95 -9.65 -14.98 -9.97
C LEU A 95 -10.79 -14.96 -8.96
N LEU A 96 -11.98 -15.39 -9.38
CA LEU A 96 -13.04 -15.74 -8.42
C LEU A 96 -12.73 -17.09 -7.80
N VAL A 97 -12.49 -17.10 -6.49
CA VAL A 97 -12.25 -18.31 -5.71
C VAL A 97 -13.58 -19.01 -5.50
N ARG A 98 -13.66 -20.27 -5.92
CA ARG A 98 -14.88 -21.07 -5.86
C ARG A 98 -14.71 -22.33 -5.01
N SER A 99 -15.82 -22.87 -4.52
CA SER A 99 -15.88 -24.22 -3.99
C SER A 99 -15.88 -25.26 -5.12
N ALA A 100 -15.65 -26.53 -4.80
CA ALA A 100 -15.82 -27.64 -5.75
C ALA A 100 -17.25 -27.75 -6.32
N ALA A 101 -18.26 -27.24 -5.60
CA ALA A 101 -19.65 -27.18 -6.07
C ALA A 101 -19.92 -25.97 -7.00
N GLY A 102 -18.94 -25.07 -7.17
CA GLY A 102 -19.03 -23.89 -8.05
C GLY A 102 -19.43 -22.59 -7.37
N ASP A 103 -19.72 -22.61 -6.06
CA ASP A 103 -20.11 -21.42 -5.29
C ASP A 103 -18.95 -20.42 -5.21
N VAL A 104 -19.23 -19.12 -5.37
CA VAL A 104 -18.22 -18.08 -5.20
C VAL A 104 -17.99 -17.84 -3.71
N LEU A 105 -16.78 -18.13 -3.24
CA LEU A 105 -16.35 -17.93 -1.86
C LEU A 105 -15.68 -16.56 -1.70
N GLY A 106 -14.90 -16.16 -2.70
CA GLY A 106 -14.10 -14.95 -2.63
C GLY A 106 -13.46 -14.58 -3.95
N ARG A 107 -12.51 -13.66 -3.86
CA ARG A 107 -11.68 -13.18 -4.95
C ARG A 107 -10.22 -13.21 -4.54
N MET A 108 -9.36 -13.59 -5.48
CA MET A 108 -7.92 -13.48 -5.37
C MET A 108 -7.41 -12.55 -6.47
N SER A 109 -6.58 -11.57 -6.13
CA SER A 109 -6.02 -10.62 -7.09
C SER A 109 -4.49 -10.60 -6.99
N VAL A 110 -3.79 -10.61 -8.13
CA VAL A 110 -2.32 -10.52 -8.17
C VAL A 110 -1.90 -9.07 -8.06
N LEU A 111 -1.25 -8.70 -6.96
CA LEU A 111 -1.08 -7.30 -6.59
C LEU A 111 0.25 -6.70 -7.05
N SER A 112 1.34 -7.39 -6.77
CA SER A 112 2.68 -6.85 -7.00
C SER A 112 3.72 -7.96 -7.11
N PRO A 113 4.88 -7.69 -7.74
CA PRO A 113 6.04 -8.55 -7.55
C PRO A 113 6.45 -8.59 -6.07
N TRP A 114 7.10 -9.68 -5.69
CA TRP A 114 7.64 -9.96 -4.37
C TRP A 114 9.04 -10.57 -4.54
N ASP A 115 10.00 -10.14 -3.71
CA ASP A 115 11.38 -10.61 -3.83
C ASP A 115 11.56 -12.06 -3.34
N GLY A 116 10.57 -12.64 -2.64
CA GLY A 116 10.61 -14.06 -2.31
C GLY A 116 10.33 -14.94 -3.52
N GLY A 117 10.88 -16.16 -3.54
CA GLY A 117 10.72 -17.09 -4.65
C GLY A 117 9.33 -17.74 -4.78
N HIS A 118 8.37 -17.34 -3.94
CA HIS A 118 7.06 -17.98 -3.78
C HIS A 118 5.95 -16.94 -3.61
N VAL A 119 4.70 -17.38 -3.80
CA VAL A 119 3.53 -16.52 -3.62
C VAL A 119 3.39 -16.15 -2.14
N ALA A 120 3.16 -14.86 -1.87
CA ALA A 120 2.84 -14.36 -0.54
C ALA A 120 1.39 -13.87 -0.49
N ILE A 121 0.63 -14.29 0.52
CA ILE A 121 -0.75 -13.82 0.71
C ILE A 121 -0.76 -12.55 1.58
N ALA A 122 -1.31 -11.48 1.04
CA ALA A 122 -1.67 -10.28 1.79
C ALA A 122 -3.17 -10.34 2.20
N PRO A 123 -3.52 -9.86 3.40
CA PRO A 123 -4.93 -9.69 3.76
C PRO A 123 -5.60 -8.68 2.82
N GLY A 124 -6.75 -9.05 2.26
CA GLY A 124 -7.59 -8.15 1.46
C GLY A 124 -8.34 -7.12 2.31
N ASP A 125 -8.95 -6.13 1.64
CA ASP A 125 -9.76 -5.10 2.31
C ASP A 125 -11.12 -5.65 2.75
N VAL A 126 -11.22 -6.03 4.02
CA VAL A 126 -12.45 -6.55 4.66
C VAL A 126 -13.59 -5.52 4.69
N GLN A 127 -13.28 -4.22 4.55
CA GLN A 127 -14.30 -3.16 4.58
C GLN A 127 -14.99 -3.03 3.22
N ARG A 128 -14.23 -2.67 2.17
CA ARG A 128 -14.68 -2.60 0.76
C ARG A 128 -13.47 -2.57 -0.20
N PRO A 129 -13.30 -3.53 -1.11
CA PRO A 129 -12.19 -3.55 -2.06
C PRO A 129 -12.12 -2.27 -2.91
N GLY A 130 -10.91 -1.70 -3.04
CA GLY A 130 -10.65 -0.44 -3.74
C GLY A 130 -11.00 0.84 -2.97
N HIS A 131 -11.89 0.77 -1.98
CA HIS A 131 -12.36 1.96 -1.23
C HIS A 131 -11.26 2.58 -0.37
N GLN A 132 -10.35 1.78 0.19
CA GLN A 132 -9.22 2.28 0.95
C GLN A 132 -8.34 3.21 0.11
N ARG A 133 -8.09 2.87 -1.15
CA ARG A 133 -7.27 3.70 -2.03
C ARG A 133 -7.89 5.06 -2.30
N ASP A 134 -9.16 5.09 -2.69
CA ASP A 134 -9.86 6.37 -2.94
C ASP A 134 -9.85 7.29 -1.72
N ARG A 135 -9.93 6.70 -0.53
CA ARG A 135 -9.87 7.43 0.73
C ARG A 135 -8.47 7.98 0.98
N ILE A 136 -7.42 7.19 0.76
CA ILE A 136 -6.04 7.64 0.87
C ILE A 136 -5.77 8.77 -0.14
N ASP A 137 -6.19 8.62 -1.39
CA ASP A 137 -6.01 9.65 -2.43
C ASP A 137 -6.69 10.98 -2.03
N ARG A 138 -7.88 10.92 -1.43
CA ARG A 138 -8.56 12.11 -0.88
C ARG A 138 -7.78 12.73 0.28
N LEU A 139 -7.23 11.92 1.19
CA LEU A 139 -6.42 12.42 2.32
C LEU A 139 -5.14 13.08 1.83
N VAL A 140 -4.45 12.46 0.87
CA VAL A 140 -3.25 12.99 0.23
C VAL A 140 -3.54 14.33 -0.46
N ARG A 141 -4.61 14.41 -1.27
CA ARG A 141 -5.03 15.68 -1.90
C ARG A 141 -5.32 16.76 -0.86
N LYS A 142 -6.00 16.42 0.24
CA LYS A 142 -6.28 17.34 1.33
C LYS A 142 -5.00 17.84 2.01
N ALA A 143 -4.02 16.96 2.23
CA ALA A 143 -2.72 17.35 2.77
C ALA A 143 -1.97 18.30 1.82
N CYS A 144 -1.97 18.00 0.52
CA CYS A 144 -1.30 18.83 -0.49
C CYS A 144 -1.89 20.25 -0.57
N ALA A 145 -3.21 20.38 -0.44
CA ALA A 145 -3.87 21.69 -0.37
C ALA A 145 -3.42 22.55 0.83
N GLN A 146 -2.87 21.94 1.88
CA GLN A 146 -2.38 22.62 3.08
C GLN A 146 -0.87 22.94 3.01
N PHE A 147 -0.17 22.53 1.97
CA PHE A 147 1.27 22.72 1.87
C PHE A 147 1.69 24.17 1.98
N MET A 148 2.85 24.38 2.58
CA MET A 148 3.50 25.68 2.66
C MET A 148 4.25 25.94 1.34
N PRO A 149 3.91 27.00 0.57
CA PRO A 149 4.58 27.30 -0.69
C PRO A 149 6.09 27.52 -0.51
N GLY A 150 6.92 26.96 -1.40
CA GLY A 150 8.38 27.10 -1.34
C GLY A 150 9.09 26.32 -0.23
N GLU A 151 8.33 25.71 0.67
CA GLU A 151 8.84 24.99 1.83
C GLU A 151 8.92 23.47 1.60
N ARG A 152 9.66 22.78 2.47
CA ARG A 152 9.72 21.31 2.48
C ARG A 152 8.51 20.74 3.22
N ASN A 153 7.60 20.12 2.46
CA ASN A 153 6.38 19.54 2.99
C ASN A 153 6.45 18.01 3.04
N LEU A 154 5.90 17.44 4.11
CA LEU A 154 5.75 16.01 4.35
C LEU A 154 4.26 15.67 4.50
N VAL A 155 3.79 14.66 3.77
CA VAL A 155 2.51 14.02 4.03
C VAL A 155 2.75 12.82 4.93
N ALA A 156 2.12 12.77 6.09
CA ALA A 156 2.19 11.63 7.01
C ALA A 156 0.80 11.00 7.16
N ILE A 157 0.66 9.72 6.84
CA ILE A 157 -0.60 8.98 6.97
C ILE A 157 -0.54 8.09 8.21
N ALA A 158 -1.35 8.39 9.21
CA ALA A 158 -1.55 7.51 10.35
C ALA A 158 -2.58 6.43 9.99
N ALA A 159 -2.17 5.16 10.01
CA ALA A 159 -2.96 4.03 9.51
C ALA A 159 -2.63 2.73 10.26
N MET A 160 -3.41 1.68 10.02
CA MET A 160 -3.12 0.34 10.51
C MET A 160 -2.13 -0.39 9.57
N PRO A 161 -1.31 -1.33 10.07
CA PRO A 161 -0.29 -2.02 9.25
C PRO A 161 -0.84 -2.70 8.00
N GLU A 162 -2.03 -3.28 8.07
CA GLU A 162 -2.70 -3.93 6.93
C GLU A 162 -3.02 -2.96 5.76
N GLN A 163 -2.95 -1.65 6.00
CA GLN A 163 -3.23 -0.62 5.00
C GLN A 163 -1.96 -0.15 4.26
N GLU A 164 -0.78 -0.67 4.63
CA GLU A 164 0.52 -0.27 4.06
C GLU A 164 0.53 -0.38 2.53
N LEU A 165 0.03 -1.48 1.96
CA LEU A 165 0.03 -1.69 0.51
C LEU A 165 -0.80 -0.63 -0.23
N ALA A 166 -2.00 -0.31 0.27
CA ALA A 166 -2.84 0.71 -0.32
C ALA A 166 -2.19 2.10 -0.25
N ILE A 167 -1.46 2.39 0.83
CA ILE A 167 -0.71 3.63 1.00
C ILE A 167 0.49 3.68 0.05
N ASP A 168 1.26 2.60 -0.05
CA ASP A 168 2.38 2.47 -0.99
C ASP A 168 1.92 2.76 -2.42
N TRP A 169 0.77 2.22 -2.84
CA TRP A 169 0.28 2.46 -4.20
C TRP A 169 -0.26 3.86 -4.41
N ALA A 170 -0.95 4.45 -3.43
CA ALA A 170 -1.41 5.83 -3.53
C ALA A 170 -0.24 6.83 -3.62
N LEU A 171 0.87 6.55 -2.92
CA LEU A 171 2.03 7.43 -2.91
C LEU A 171 2.95 7.19 -4.13
N LEU A 172 3.24 5.93 -4.45
CA LEU A 172 4.24 5.55 -5.46
C LEU A 172 3.65 5.14 -6.81
N GLY A 173 2.35 4.88 -6.86
CA GLY A 173 1.64 4.33 -8.00
C GLY A 173 1.39 2.83 -7.91
N THR A 174 0.40 2.36 -8.65
CA THR A 174 0.03 0.93 -8.73
C THR A 174 1.18 0.13 -9.36
N PRO A 175 1.55 -1.04 -8.82
CA PRO A 175 2.46 -1.96 -9.49
C PRO A 175 1.90 -2.36 -10.86
N ILE A 176 2.73 -2.32 -11.90
CA ILE A 176 2.36 -2.75 -13.24
C ILE A 176 3.49 -3.55 -13.88
N GLU A 177 3.12 -4.42 -14.81
CA GLU A 177 4.06 -4.99 -15.77
C GLU A 177 4.48 -3.94 -16.80
N ARG A 178 5.76 -3.94 -17.13
CA ARG A 178 6.41 -2.98 -18.03
C ARG A 178 6.91 -3.71 -19.25
N TRP A 179 6.15 -3.60 -20.33
CA TRP A 179 6.50 -4.15 -21.64
C TRP A 179 7.51 -3.26 -22.40
N ASP A 180 7.74 -2.05 -21.91
CA ASP A 180 8.71 -1.07 -22.41
C ASP A 180 10.11 -1.22 -21.79
N ARG A 181 10.31 -2.20 -20.90
CA ARG A 181 11.57 -2.43 -20.18
C ARG A 181 12.01 -3.88 -20.28
N PHE A 182 13.31 -4.11 -20.29
CA PHE A 182 13.85 -5.47 -20.21
C PHE A 182 13.72 -6.03 -18.79
N PRO A 183 13.25 -7.28 -18.62
CA PRO A 183 13.21 -7.95 -17.32
C PRO A 183 14.62 -8.09 -16.71
N ARG A 184 14.71 -8.18 -15.37
CA ARG A 184 15.98 -8.51 -14.72
C ARG A 184 16.35 -9.97 -14.97
N ARG A 185 17.61 -10.33 -14.71
CA ARG A 185 18.07 -11.71 -14.85
C ARG A 185 17.27 -12.64 -13.94
N GLY A 186 16.62 -13.64 -14.52
CA GLY A 186 15.76 -14.59 -13.80
C GLY A 186 14.28 -14.21 -13.78
N GLU A 187 13.92 -12.99 -14.21
CA GLU A 187 12.52 -12.55 -14.32
C GLU A 187 12.01 -12.76 -15.75
N ARG A 188 10.71 -13.08 -15.87
CA ARG A 188 10.04 -13.21 -17.17
C ARG A 188 9.50 -11.89 -17.71
N VAL A 189 9.19 -10.94 -16.83
CA VAL A 189 8.56 -9.67 -17.14
C VAL A 189 9.21 -8.59 -16.30
N ALA A 190 9.40 -7.38 -16.85
CA ALA A 190 9.88 -6.25 -16.08
C ALA A 190 8.72 -5.63 -15.28
N PHE A 191 9.00 -5.18 -14.07
CA PHE A 191 7.99 -4.53 -13.23
C PHE A 191 8.29 -3.04 -13.05
N GLY A 192 7.23 -2.27 -12.80
CA GLY A 192 7.32 -0.84 -12.53
C GLY A 192 6.10 -0.32 -11.79
N ARG A 193 5.95 1.00 -11.81
CA ARG A 193 4.81 1.70 -11.22
C ARG A 193 4.03 2.44 -12.30
N ALA A 194 2.72 2.50 -12.13
CA ALA A 194 1.81 3.28 -12.94
C ALA A 194 1.92 4.77 -12.61
N ASP A 195 1.45 5.60 -13.54
CA ASP A 195 1.45 7.06 -13.41
C ASP A 195 0.24 7.60 -12.60
N ASP A 196 -0.13 6.91 -11.53
CA ASP A 196 -1.30 7.22 -10.70
C ASP A 196 -0.96 7.54 -9.23
N GLY A 197 0.32 7.50 -8.85
CA GLY A 197 0.79 7.88 -7.51
C GLY A 197 0.92 9.39 -7.30
N LEU A 198 1.10 9.81 -6.04
CA LEU A 198 1.33 11.20 -5.62
C LEU A 198 2.41 11.92 -6.44
N TRP A 199 3.56 11.29 -6.67
CA TRP A 199 4.69 11.91 -7.38
C TRP A 199 4.71 11.65 -8.90
N SER A 200 3.72 10.93 -9.42
CA SER A 200 3.65 10.59 -10.84
C SER A 200 3.62 11.84 -11.72
N ARG A 201 4.30 11.79 -12.88
CA ARG A 201 4.30 12.86 -13.90
C ARG A 201 4.56 14.27 -13.38
N GLY A 202 5.41 14.41 -12.37
CA GLY A 202 5.76 15.71 -11.82
C GLY A 202 4.71 16.30 -10.87
N ARG A 203 3.63 15.59 -10.55
CA ARG A 203 2.61 16.02 -9.59
C ARG A 203 3.22 16.42 -8.24
N GLU A 204 2.61 17.41 -7.61
CA GLU A 204 2.96 17.92 -6.28
C GLU A 204 4.47 18.13 -6.04
N PRO A 205 5.16 19.01 -6.81
CA PRO A 205 6.61 19.26 -6.72
C PRO A 205 7.08 19.76 -5.35
N SER A 206 6.17 20.31 -4.55
CA SER A 206 6.39 20.75 -3.17
C SER A 206 6.36 19.61 -2.15
N CYS A 207 5.78 18.46 -2.51
CA CYS A 207 5.86 17.24 -1.70
C CYS A 207 7.15 16.49 -2.04
N ARG A 208 8.15 16.59 -1.17
CA ARG A 208 9.42 15.87 -1.33
C ARG A 208 9.50 14.59 -0.52
N MET A 209 8.56 14.41 0.42
CA MET A 209 8.58 13.32 1.38
C MET A 209 7.15 12.87 1.68
N ALA A 210 6.98 11.58 1.85
CA ALA A 210 5.75 10.98 2.35
C ALA A 210 6.09 9.92 3.38
N ALA A 211 5.21 9.69 4.34
CA ALA A 211 5.36 8.66 5.33
C ALA A 211 4.01 8.05 5.69
N TRP A 212 4.05 6.83 6.18
CA TRP A 212 2.95 6.24 6.92
C TRP A 212 3.44 5.74 8.27
N MET A 213 2.54 5.69 9.24
CA MET A 213 2.83 5.24 10.58
C MET A 213 1.62 4.58 11.23
N ALA A 214 1.86 3.48 11.93
CA ALA A 214 0.91 2.84 12.83
C ALA A 214 1.33 3.11 14.29
N PRO A 215 0.43 3.61 15.15
CA PRO A 215 0.73 3.78 16.56
C PRO A 215 0.82 2.43 17.30
N TRP A 216 0.07 1.41 16.85
CA TRP A 216 0.08 0.07 17.44
C TRP A 216 -0.36 -1.02 16.44
N PRO A 217 0.41 -2.13 16.27
CA PRO A 217 1.83 -2.21 16.65
C PRO A 217 2.62 -1.08 15.97
N ARG A 218 3.69 -0.61 16.61
CA ARG A 218 4.51 0.48 16.03
C ARG A 218 5.13 -0.01 14.72
N ALA A 219 4.70 0.60 13.63
CA ALA A 219 5.21 0.32 12.29
C ALA A 219 5.16 1.62 11.48
N GLY A 220 5.88 1.64 10.37
CA GLY A 220 5.87 2.80 9.49
C GLY A 220 6.90 2.67 8.38
N ARG A 221 6.74 3.50 7.37
CA ARG A 221 7.68 3.63 6.28
C ARG A 221 7.68 5.06 5.79
N ALA A 222 8.84 5.49 5.33
CA ALA A 222 9.00 6.78 4.69
C ALA A 222 9.57 6.63 3.29
N TRP A 223 9.17 7.56 2.43
CA TRP A 223 9.59 7.65 1.05
C TRP A 223 10.06 9.07 0.75
N LEU A 224 11.08 9.16 -0.09
CA LEU A 224 11.70 10.40 -0.53
C LEU A 224 11.57 10.48 -2.04
N ARG A 225 11.18 11.66 -2.54
CA ARG A 225 11.08 11.91 -3.97
C ARG A 225 12.45 12.03 -4.64
N ASP A 226 13.43 12.62 -3.95
CA ASP A 226 14.80 12.75 -4.43
C ASP A 226 15.76 12.36 -3.30
N ALA A 227 16.67 11.42 -3.56
CA ALA A 227 17.62 10.91 -2.57
C ALA A 227 18.64 11.96 -2.05
N ALA A 228 18.62 13.19 -2.57
CA ALA A 228 19.64 14.20 -2.33
C ALA A 228 19.55 14.96 -0.97
N THR A 229 19.00 14.37 0.10
CA THR A 229 19.00 15.06 1.42
C THR A 229 19.17 14.12 2.62
N ASP A 230 20.36 14.10 3.21
CA ASP A 230 20.66 13.31 4.42
C ASP A 230 19.91 13.79 5.67
N ALA A 231 19.77 15.10 5.86
CA ALA A 231 19.21 15.66 7.11
C ALA A 231 17.68 15.54 7.22
N ALA A 232 16.96 15.69 6.12
CA ALA A 232 15.49 15.55 6.09
C ALA A 232 15.10 14.07 6.28
N SER A 233 15.82 13.18 5.61
CA SER A 233 15.69 11.74 5.76
C SER A 233 15.90 11.29 7.20
N ALA A 234 16.97 11.78 7.85
CA ALA A 234 17.22 11.49 9.25
C ALA A 234 16.09 11.98 10.17
N LEU A 235 15.53 13.16 9.90
CA LEU A 235 14.39 13.71 10.65
C LEU A 235 13.11 12.87 10.48
N VAL A 236 12.84 12.36 9.28
CA VAL A 236 11.70 11.45 9.07
C VAL A 236 11.92 10.09 9.71
N ARG A 237 13.16 9.59 9.72
CA ARG A 237 13.56 8.41 10.50
C ARG A 237 13.25 8.59 12.00
N ASP A 238 13.58 9.75 12.57
CA ASP A 238 13.29 10.06 13.97
C ASP A 238 11.78 10.19 14.23
N LEU A 239 11.02 10.81 13.31
CA LEU A 239 9.56 10.90 13.39
C LEU A 239 8.87 9.53 13.33
N CYS A 240 9.46 8.60 12.58
CA CYS A 240 8.97 7.24 12.40
C CYS A 240 9.66 6.22 13.34
N ALA A 241 10.37 6.68 14.39
CA ALA A 241 11.33 5.94 15.21
C ALA A 241 11.23 4.39 15.17
N GLU A 242 12.33 3.78 14.70
CA GLU A 242 12.67 2.34 14.53
C GLU A 242 12.43 1.66 13.15
N GLN A 243 12.26 2.38 12.04
CA GLN A 243 12.02 1.74 10.73
C GLN A 243 12.99 2.19 9.61
N PRO A 244 13.32 1.29 8.64
CA PRO A 244 14.23 1.61 7.55
C PRO A 244 13.62 2.62 6.56
N LEU A 245 14.41 3.60 6.17
CA LEU A 245 14.08 4.53 5.10
C LEU A 245 14.28 3.84 3.75
N VAL A 246 13.27 3.86 2.87
CA VAL A 246 13.40 3.31 1.52
C VAL A 246 13.57 4.47 0.55
N GLU A 247 14.80 4.66 0.07
CA GLU A 247 15.11 5.60 -1.01
C GLU A 247 14.66 5.02 -2.35
N ARG A 248 13.87 5.76 -3.13
CA ARG A 248 13.54 5.36 -4.52
C ARG A 248 13.50 6.54 -5.46
N ASP A 249 14.17 6.40 -6.61
CA ASP A 249 14.02 7.31 -7.74
C ASP A 249 12.57 7.18 -8.27
N PRO A 250 11.81 8.28 -8.45
CA PRO A 250 10.49 8.28 -9.09
C PRO A 250 10.50 7.70 -10.52
N ARG A 251 11.68 7.46 -11.11
CA ARG A 251 11.89 6.75 -12.39
C ARG A 251 12.00 5.22 -12.27
N GLY A 252 11.91 4.68 -11.05
CA GLY A 252 11.73 3.25 -10.81
C GLY A 252 13.02 2.43 -10.79
N GLY A 253 13.92 2.74 -9.86
CA GLY A 253 15.02 1.86 -9.47
C GLY A 253 15.42 2.09 -8.00
N PRO A 254 15.68 1.03 -7.20
CA PRO A 254 16.62 1.13 -6.10
C PRO A 254 18.05 1.15 -6.67
N CYS A 255 18.95 1.93 -6.05
CA CYS A 255 20.39 1.70 -6.19
C CYS A 255 20.77 0.33 -5.63
#